data_AF-A0A3I6RZ80-F1
#
_entry.id   AF-A0A3I6RZ80-F1
#
_cell.length_a   1.000
_cell.length_b   1.000
_cell.length_c   1.000
_cell.angle_alpha   90.00
_cell.angle_beta   90.00
_cell.angle_gamma   90.00
#
_symmetry.space_group_name_H-M   'P 1'
#
loop_
_entity.id
_entity.type
_entity.pdbx_description
1 polymer ?
#
loop_
_entity_poly.entity_id
_entity_poly.type
_entity_poly.pdbx_seq_one_letter_code
_entity_poly.pdbx_strand_id
1 'polypeptide(L)'
;MSGSGAVAKLNEKKEREAVTLVALYVAWKERFAVPVAAELVAREQPEHLREYFWVRLEHYRLVSAQFPDKNAPEYARKEDEIKK
;
A
#
# COMPACT_ATOMS: atom_id res chain seq x y z
N MET A 1 0.07 -34.99 17.06
CA MET A 1 0.88 -34.02 16.28
C MET A 1 -0.05 -33.26 15.33
N SER A 2 -0.59 -32.10 15.72
CA SER A 2 -1.45 -31.28 14.85
C SER A 2 -1.26 -29.79 15.13
N GLY A 3 -0.02 -29.31 15.02
CA GLY A 3 0.35 -27.90 15.24
C GLY A 3 0.86 -27.18 13.99
N SER A 4 1.28 -27.92 12.95
CA SER A 4 2.01 -27.32 11.83
C SER A 4 1.11 -26.60 10.81
N GLY A 5 -0.10 -27.12 10.56
CA GLY A 5 -1.01 -26.56 9.55
C GLY A 5 -1.64 -25.21 9.92
N ALA A 6 -1.86 -24.94 11.21
CA ALA A 6 -2.44 -23.66 11.65
C ALA A 6 -1.43 -22.50 11.57
N VAL A 7 -0.16 -22.78 11.89
CA VAL A 7 0.94 -21.79 11.83
C VAL A 7 1.23 -21.40 10.38
N ALA A 8 1.26 -22.35 9.46
CA ALA A 8 1.48 -22.08 8.03
C ALA A 8 0.39 -21.15 7.45
N LYS A 9 -0.89 -21.41 7.74
CA LYS A 9 -2.01 -20.56 7.30
C LYS A 9 -1.95 -19.14 7.88
N LEU A 10 -1.54 -19.01 9.14
CA LEU A 10 -1.37 -17.71 9.77
C LEU A 10 -0.24 -16.91 9.11
N ASN A 11 0.87 -17.55 8.78
CA ASN A 11 2.00 -16.91 8.11
C ASN A 11 1.60 -16.45 6.70
N GLU A 12 0.93 -17.30 5.92
CA GLU A 12 0.44 -16.93 4.59
C GLU A 12 -0.50 -15.71 4.64
N LYS A 13 -1.41 -15.68 5.63
CA LYS A 13 -2.30 -14.54 5.83
C LYS A 13 -1.51 -13.26 6.13
N LYS A 14 -0.52 -13.33 7.03
CA LYS A 14 0.33 -12.19 7.38
C LYS A 14 1.15 -11.69 6.19
N GLU A 15 1.68 -12.59 5.36
CA GLU A 15 2.41 -12.22 4.15
C GLU A 15 1.49 -11.49 3.15
N ARG A 16 0.27 -12.00 2.93
CA ARG A 16 -0.72 -11.33 2.06
C ARG A 16 -1.11 -9.95 2.61
N GLU A 17 -1.28 -9.82 3.93
CA GLU A 17 -1.55 -8.53 4.57
C GLU A 17 -0.39 -7.55 4.37
N ALA A 18 0.85 -8.00 4.57
CA ALA A 18 2.03 -7.17 4.34
C ALA A 18 2.12 -6.68 2.89
N VAL A 19 1.94 -7.57 1.91
CA VAL A 19 1.93 -7.21 0.47
C VAL A 19 0.81 -6.23 0.16
N THR A 20 -0.36 -6.40 0.77
CA THR A 20 -1.51 -5.49 0.61
C THR A 20 -1.18 -4.08 1.12
N LEU A 21 -0.49 -3.96 2.25
CA LEU A 21 -0.04 -2.68 2.79
C LEU A 21 1.00 -2.01 1.88
N VAL A 22 1.93 -2.78 1.33
CA VAL A 22 2.92 -2.24 0.36
C VAL A 22 2.21 -1.71 -0.88
N ALA A 23 1.24 -2.43 -1.43
CA ALA A 23 0.46 -1.98 -2.59
C ALA A 23 -0.30 -0.67 -2.30
N LEU A 24 -0.93 -0.56 -1.13
CA LEU A 24 -1.60 0.67 -0.69
C LEU A 24 -0.62 1.84 -0.59
N TYR A 25 0.57 1.60 -0.04
CA TYR A 25 1.60 2.64 0.11
C TYR A 25 2.13 3.13 -1.24
N VAL A 26 2.31 2.24 -2.21
CA VAL A 26 2.71 2.63 -3.58
C VAL A 26 1.62 3.48 -4.23
N ALA A 27 0.35 3.05 -4.17
CA ALA A 27 -0.76 3.82 -4.73
C ALA A 27 -0.90 5.21 -4.07
N TRP A 28 -0.66 5.30 -2.76
CA TRP A 28 -0.62 6.58 -2.05
C TRP A 28 0.52 7.47 -2.56
N LYS A 29 1.74 6.95 -2.69
CA LYS A 29 2.87 7.72 -3.24
C LYS A 29 2.60 8.26 -4.63
N GLU A 30 2.03 7.42 -5.50
CA GLU A 30 1.63 7.81 -6.86
C GLU A 30 0.62 8.98 -6.82
N ARG A 31 -0.40 8.92 -5.96
CA ARG A 31 -1.39 10.00 -5.78
C ARG A 31 -0.75 11.33 -5.36
N PHE A 32 0.25 11.29 -4.48
CA PHE A 32 0.97 12.48 -4.03
C PHE A 32 2.13 12.88 -4.93
N ALA A 33 2.25 12.28 -6.12
CA ALA A 33 3.37 12.49 -7.05
C ALA A 33 4.75 12.34 -6.37
N VAL A 34 4.84 11.46 -5.36
CA VAL A 34 6.09 11.07 -4.71
C VAL A 34 6.73 9.98 -5.57
N PRO A 35 8.02 10.11 -5.95
CA PRO A 35 8.69 9.11 -6.77
C PRO A 35 8.61 7.71 -6.15
N VAL A 36 8.11 6.73 -6.90
CA VAL A 36 8.04 5.32 -6.50
C VAL A 36 8.21 4.43 -7.73
N ALA A 37 9.04 3.39 -7.61
CA ALA A 37 9.26 2.41 -8.66
C ALA A 37 8.45 1.14 -8.37
N ALA A 38 7.18 1.10 -8.80
CA ALA A 38 6.28 -0.02 -8.51
C ALA A 38 6.83 -1.38 -8.96
N GLU A 39 7.54 -1.43 -10.10
CA GLU A 39 8.17 -2.66 -10.59
C GLU A 39 9.30 -3.16 -9.68
N LEU A 40 10.11 -2.24 -9.13
CA LEU A 40 11.18 -2.61 -8.20
C LEU A 40 10.57 -3.14 -6.90
N VAL A 41 9.55 -2.45 -6.38
CA VAL A 41 8.82 -2.87 -5.17
C VAL A 41 8.18 -4.24 -5.37
N ALA A 42 7.63 -4.53 -6.56
CA ALA A 42 7.08 -5.84 -6.89
C ALA A 42 8.16 -6.93 -6.88
N ARG A 43 9.37 -6.65 -7.36
CA ARG A 43 10.49 -7.61 -7.34
C ARG A 43 10.98 -7.93 -5.93
N GLU A 44 10.87 -6.96 -5.01
CA GLU A 44 11.17 -7.12 -3.58
C GLU A 44 10.13 -7.97 -2.83
N GLN A 45 8.90 -8.07 -3.34
CA GLN A 45 7.89 -8.92 -2.74
C GLN A 45 8.22 -10.42 -2.93
N PRO A 46 7.76 -11.30 -2.02
CA PRO A 46 7.87 -12.74 -2.19
C PRO A 46 7.33 -13.18 -3.55
N GLU A 47 8.05 -14.08 -4.22
CA GLU A 47 7.77 -14.47 -5.62
C GLU A 47 6.33 -14.95 -5.82
N HIS A 48 5.82 -15.76 -4.89
CA HIS A 48 4.45 -16.30 -4.89
C HIS A 48 3.36 -15.24 -4.66
N LEU A 49 3.72 -14.02 -4.26
CA LEU A 49 2.80 -12.92 -4.00
C LEU A 49 3.01 -11.72 -4.93
N ARG A 50 3.93 -11.77 -5.89
CA ARG A 50 4.16 -10.66 -6.84
C ARG A 50 2.92 -10.38 -7.69
N GLU A 51 2.25 -11.43 -8.16
CA GLU A 51 1.00 -11.26 -8.91
C GLU A 51 -0.10 -10.68 -8.02
N TYR A 52 -0.19 -11.16 -6.78
CA TYR A 52 -1.13 -10.63 -5.79
C TYR A 52 -0.87 -9.15 -5.50
N PHE A 53 0.40 -8.71 -5.43
CA PHE A 53 0.77 -7.30 -5.30
C PHE A 53 0.18 -6.44 -6.42
N TRP A 54 0.31 -6.86 -7.69
CA TRP A 54 -0.21 -6.09 -8.83
C TRP A 54 -1.73 -5.97 -8.81
N VAL A 55 -2.43 -7.07 -8.50
CA VAL A 55 -3.90 -7.05 -8.35
C VAL A 55 -4.32 -6.07 -7.25
N ARG A 56 -3.62 -6.06 -6.11
CA ARG A 56 -3.89 -5.11 -5.02
C ARG A 56 -3.52 -3.68 -5.39
N LEU A 57 -2.44 -3.47 -6.14
CA LEU A 57 -2.00 -2.15 -6.58
C LEU A 57 -3.02 -1.53 -7.53
N GLU A 58 -3.50 -2.29 -8.52
CA GLU A 58 -4.56 -1.87 -9.44
C GLU A 58 -5.81 -1.42 -8.68
N HIS A 59 -6.26 -2.26 -7.73
CA HIS A 59 -7.40 -1.93 -6.87
C HIS A 59 -7.18 -0.62 -6.08
N TYR A 60 -6.00 -0.44 -5.49
CA TYR A 60 -5.71 0.77 -4.72
C TYR A 60 -5.46 2.01 -5.57
N ARG A 61 -5.06 1.89 -6.83
CA ARG A 61 -5.03 3.03 -7.77
C ARG A 61 -6.44 3.56 -8.03
N LEU A 62 -7.39 2.65 -8.27
CA LEU A 62 -8.81 3.02 -8.43
C LEU A 62 -9.39 3.66 -7.16
N VAL A 63 -9.07 3.10 -6.00
CA VAL A 63 -9.49 3.65 -4.70
C VAL A 63 -8.83 5.00 -4.44
N SER A 64 -7.52 5.13 -4.69
CA SER A 64 -6.76 6.37 -4.49
C SER A 64 -7.28 7.53 -5.34
N ALA A 65 -7.82 7.26 -6.53
CA ALA A 65 -8.42 8.29 -7.38
C ALA A 65 -9.68 8.93 -6.78
N GLN A 66 -10.31 8.30 -5.78
CA GLN A 66 -11.48 8.86 -5.08
C GLN A 66 -11.09 9.83 -3.95
N PHE A 67 -9.81 9.91 -3.62
CA PHE A 67 -9.31 10.74 -2.53
C PHE A 67 -8.61 12.00 -3.05
N PRO A 68 -8.49 13.02 -2.19
CA PRO A 68 -7.84 14.25 -2.59
C PRO A 68 -6.36 14.08 -2.96
N ASP A 69 -6.05 14.81 -4.02
CA ASP A 69 -4.81 15.48 -4.40
C ASP A 69 -3.74 15.83 -3.36
N LYS A 70 -2.45 15.88 -3.72
CA LYS A 70 -1.45 16.66 -2.95
C LYS A 70 -1.75 18.16 -2.89
N ASN A 71 -2.46 18.70 -3.88
CA ASN A 71 -2.83 20.11 -3.98
C ASN A 71 -4.21 20.38 -3.36
N ALA A 72 -4.84 19.36 -2.76
CA ALA A 72 -6.15 19.53 -2.18
C ALA A 72 -6.10 20.54 -1.02
N PRO A 73 -7.07 21.46 -0.93
CA PRO A 73 -7.12 22.47 0.13
C PRO A 73 -7.24 21.84 1.53
N GLU A 74 -7.73 20.61 1.63
CA GLU A 74 -7.82 19.82 2.86
C GLU A 74 -6.44 19.49 3.46
N TYR A 75 -5.41 19.35 2.61
CA TYR A 75 -4.02 19.13 3.04
C TYR A 75 -3.19 20.41 3.02
N ALA A 76 -3.75 21.53 2.54
CA ALA A 76 -3.14 22.83 2.71
C ALA A 76 -3.07 23.11 4.21
N ARG A 77 -1.85 22.97 4.75
CA ARG A 77 -1.53 23.19 6.16
C ARG A 77 -2.14 24.54 6.56
N LYS A 78 -3.06 24.56 7.52
CA LYS A 78 -3.46 25.79 8.21
C LYS A 78 -2.25 26.25 9.04
N GLU A 79 -1.27 26.88 8.40
CA GLU A 79 -0.10 27.46 9.07
C GLU A 79 -0.50 28.49 10.14
N ASP A 80 -1.75 28.96 10.10
CA ASP A 80 -2.35 29.87 11.07
C ASP A 80 -2.76 29.24 12.40
N GLU A 81 -2.91 27.91 12.51
CA GLU A 81 -3.30 27.24 13.77
C GLU A 81 -2.11 26.90 14.68
N ILE A 82 -0.86 27.03 14.20
CA ILE A 82 0.37 26.74 14.98
C ILE A 82 0.86 27.94 15.81
N LYS A 83 0.22 29.11 15.68
CA LYS A 83 0.50 30.28 16.53
C LYS A 83 -0.63 30.51 17.53
N LYS A 84 -0.66 29.71 18.61
CA LYS A 84 -1.36 30.11 19.84
C LYS A 84 -0.67 29.56 21.08
#